data_AF-A0A0S8GYU3-F1
#
_entry.id   AF-A0A0S8GYU3-F1
#
_cell.length_a   1.000
_cell.length_b   1.000
_cell.length_c   1.000
_cell.angle_alpha   90.00
_cell.angle_beta   90.00
_cell.angle_gamma   90.00
#
_symmetry.space_group_name_H-M   'P 1'
#
loop_
_entity.id
_entity.type
_entity.pdbx_description
1 polymer ?
#
loop_
_entity_poly.entity_id
_entity_poly.type
_entity_poly.pdbx_seq_one_letter_code
_entity_poly.pdbx_strand_id
1 'polypeptide(L)'
;QDCGQVDNDPDDGDGHGTHVAGTIAAITNNNLMAAGVAGGFASGSVSSWGNGVEVMAMRIGYHAKYQGQITGIVRMDWAAEAMSYVADQIDRHNINVAAINCSWDSSNTGGIDAAVDNLLAHDVMIIHSAGNNNSATADYLGAKAGVMNVAATDVNGAGAGFSNHGAWVDLAGPGVDVLSTYAEPGDPDKDNHYIALLSGTSMAAPHVAGVAALLESFDPNLSGPEKLDIMVNTTTPYNDSRNLGAGIINAYNALQAIGPPESPTNVNAEPHTQCDEVLLSWIASARAAGYRIYYQENTPGPPFDPCQPGNPASGADVGDVTEVIISDLIPQTTYYFAVTAYDALGESDYSNQDSAVCASNCKVIISGYIQTISGFGIEAVKVNANKGGGSALTDPNGYYQLEVPWGWTDGTVTVGRDRWMFDPNHLEYPGMVTENQTAQNYIGRASADFDADGDVDIVDLAFFHRYWLQSDCISKNNCDQTDLDLSNKVDMIDFGLFAEQYLKK
;
A
#
# COMPACT_ATOMS: atom_id res chain seq x y z
N GLN A 1 -7.02 45.18 -24.50
CA GLN A 1 -5.96 46.17 -24.31
C GLN A 1 -5.36 46.64 -25.63
N ASP A 2 -5.56 45.97 -26.76
CA ASP A 2 -5.85 46.62 -28.04
C ASP A 2 -6.41 45.57 -29.04
N CYS A 3 -6.93 46.02 -30.18
CA CYS A 3 -7.21 45.18 -31.35
C CYS A 3 -6.08 45.30 -32.40
N GLY A 4 -4.96 45.92 -32.01
CA GLY A 4 -4.02 46.59 -32.91
C GLY A 4 -2.59 46.05 -32.84
N GLN A 5 -2.22 45.33 -31.78
CA GLN A 5 -0.96 44.64 -31.64
C GLN A 5 -1.21 43.19 -31.20
N VAL A 6 -0.56 42.27 -31.90
CA VAL A 6 -0.47 40.88 -31.46
C VAL A 6 0.59 40.83 -30.37
N ASP A 7 0.19 40.35 -29.19
CA ASP A 7 1.08 40.08 -28.06
C ASP A 7 0.78 38.68 -27.50
N ASN A 8 1.68 38.19 -26.67
CA ASN A 8 1.53 36.94 -25.93
C ASN A 8 1.34 37.17 -24.43
N ASP A 9 0.82 38.35 -24.06
CA ASP A 9 0.58 38.73 -22.67
C ASP A 9 -0.80 38.22 -22.24
N PRO A 10 -0.88 37.27 -21.29
CA PRO A 10 -2.15 36.74 -20.81
C PRO A 10 -2.89 37.73 -19.90
N ASP A 11 -2.40 38.96 -19.71
CA ASP A 11 -3.02 39.96 -18.83
C ASP A 11 -4.52 40.14 -19.10
N ASP A 12 -5.28 40.10 -18.00
CA ASP A 12 -6.71 40.30 -17.98
C ASP A 12 -7.03 41.78 -17.77
N GLY A 13 -7.55 42.40 -18.82
CA GLY A 13 -7.98 43.80 -18.80
C GLY A 13 -9.41 44.05 -18.30
N ASP A 14 -10.17 42.99 -17.97
CA ASP A 14 -11.59 43.03 -17.57
C ASP A 14 -11.84 42.52 -16.15
N GLY A 15 -11.10 41.51 -15.73
CA GLY A 15 -11.28 40.80 -14.46
C GLY A 15 -12.17 39.56 -14.55
N HIS A 16 -12.97 39.41 -15.62
CA HIS A 16 -13.82 38.23 -15.83
C HIS A 16 -13.02 36.93 -15.92
N GLY A 17 -11.95 36.91 -16.74
CA GLY A 17 -11.11 35.72 -16.92
C GLY A 17 -10.41 35.32 -15.61
N THR A 18 -9.94 36.30 -14.85
CA THR A 18 -9.32 36.10 -13.53
C THR A 18 -10.30 35.55 -12.51
N HIS A 19 -11.57 35.97 -12.56
CA HIS A 19 -12.63 35.44 -11.70
C HIS A 19 -12.94 33.99 -12.01
N VAL A 20 -13.11 33.67 -13.29
CA VAL A 20 -13.29 32.29 -13.78
C VAL A 20 -12.10 31.41 -13.39
N ALA A 21 -10.87 31.84 -13.65
CA ALA A 21 -9.66 31.09 -13.32
C ALA A 21 -9.54 30.83 -11.81
N GLY A 22 -9.87 31.82 -10.98
CA GLY A 22 -9.85 31.66 -9.52
C GLY A 22 -10.86 30.64 -9.01
N THR A 23 -12.06 30.58 -9.60
CA THR A 23 -13.07 29.59 -9.22
C THR A 23 -12.61 28.17 -9.54
N ILE A 24 -11.86 27.99 -10.62
CA ILE A 24 -11.26 26.69 -10.98
C ILE A 24 -10.10 26.37 -10.04
N ALA A 25 -9.12 27.26 -9.90
CA ALA A 25 -7.78 26.90 -9.46
C ALA A 25 -7.08 27.89 -8.51
N ALA A 26 -7.80 28.84 -7.88
CA ALA A 26 -7.16 29.71 -6.89
C ALA A 26 -6.49 28.87 -5.79
N ILE A 27 -5.21 29.16 -5.53
CA ILE A 27 -4.38 28.45 -4.54
C ILE A 27 -5.11 28.43 -3.20
N THR A 28 -5.33 27.23 -2.63
CA THR A 28 -5.98 27.09 -1.32
C THR A 28 -4.96 27.06 -0.18
N ASN A 29 -5.43 27.27 1.05
CA ASN A 29 -4.62 27.20 2.28
C ASN A 29 -3.43 28.19 2.36
N ASN A 30 -3.48 29.28 1.60
CA ASN A 30 -2.50 30.38 1.60
C ASN A 30 -2.85 31.56 2.53
N ASN A 31 -3.82 31.38 3.43
CA ASN A 31 -4.37 32.41 4.32
C ASN A 31 -5.02 33.62 3.62
N LEU A 32 -5.35 33.52 2.32
CA LEU A 32 -6.18 34.48 1.60
C LEU A 32 -7.65 34.04 1.59
N MET A 33 -8.53 34.91 1.08
CA MET A 33 -9.98 34.78 1.22
C MET A 33 -10.68 33.85 0.21
N ALA A 34 -9.99 33.40 -0.84
CA ALA A 34 -10.59 32.60 -1.91
C ALA A 34 -9.82 31.29 -2.13
N ALA A 35 -10.54 30.26 -2.56
CA ALA A 35 -10.02 28.94 -2.90
C ALA A 35 -10.74 28.44 -4.17
N GLY A 36 -9.98 27.89 -5.10
CA GLY A 36 -10.54 27.25 -6.30
C GLY A 36 -10.97 25.83 -6.00
N VAL A 37 -11.94 25.33 -6.78
CA VAL A 37 -12.45 23.96 -6.66
C VAL A 37 -11.32 22.92 -6.76
N ALA A 38 -10.38 23.12 -7.68
CA ALA A 38 -9.19 22.29 -7.91
C ALA A 38 -7.88 23.04 -7.58
N GLY A 39 -7.91 23.95 -6.61
CA GLY A 39 -6.77 24.82 -6.27
C GLY A 39 -5.59 24.17 -5.52
N GLY A 40 -5.75 22.94 -5.03
CA GLY A 40 -4.68 22.17 -4.37
C GLY A 40 -4.42 22.52 -2.90
N PHE A 41 -3.47 21.83 -2.27
CA PHE A 41 -2.94 21.96 -0.89
C PHE A 41 -3.86 21.58 0.28
N ALA A 42 -4.60 20.46 0.23
CA ALA A 42 -5.45 19.98 1.32
C ALA A 42 -4.83 19.96 2.75
N SER A 43 -3.51 19.82 2.91
CA SER A 43 -2.82 19.81 4.23
C SER A 43 -1.32 20.20 4.22
N GLY A 44 -0.79 20.74 3.11
CA GLY A 44 0.66 20.87 2.87
C GLY A 44 1.21 22.31 2.82
N SER A 45 2.54 22.44 2.85
CA SER A 45 3.24 23.72 2.77
C SER A 45 2.99 24.42 1.44
N VAL A 46 2.39 25.61 1.51
CA VAL A 46 2.10 26.47 0.37
C VAL A 46 3.40 26.78 -0.40
N SER A 47 3.36 26.58 -1.72
CA SER A 47 4.37 27.07 -2.65
C SER A 47 3.77 28.16 -3.54
N SER A 48 4.62 28.99 -4.15
CA SER A 48 4.17 30.00 -5.12
C SER A 48 3.58 29.41 -6.40
N TRP A 49 3.74 28.10 -6.63
CA TRP A 49 3.36 27.43 -7.88
C TRP A 49 2.15 26.51 -7.74
N GLY A 50 1.56 26.36 -6.55
CA GLY A 50 0.44 25.43 -6.40
C GLY A 50 0.87 23.96 -6.32
N ASN A 51 -0.10 23.08 -6.07
CA ASN A 51 -0.06 21.67 -6.47
C ASN A 51 -1.46 21.18 -6.93
N GLY A 52 -2.34 22.13 -7.25
CA GLY A 52 -3.63 21.89 -7.86
C GLY A 52 -3.53 21.91 -9.39
N VAL A 53 -4.67 22.06 -10.06
CA VAL A 53 -4.69 22.20 -11.52
C VAL A 53 -4.07 23.54 -11.94
N GLU A 54 -3.33 23.53 -13.04
CA GLU A 54 -2.78 24.74 -13.65
C GLU A 54 -3.76 25.34 -14.67
N VAL A 55 -3.74 26.66 -14.84
CA VAL A 55 -4.62 27.38 -15.78
C VAL A 55 -3.83 27.87 -16.98
N MET A 56 -4.18 27.40 -18.18
CA MET A 56 -3.73 27.97 -19.44
C MET A 56 -4.66 29.12 -19.85
N ALA A 57 -4.26 30.36 -19.58
CA ALA A 57 -5.05 31.54 -19.90
C ALA A 57 -5.01 31.86 -21.41
N MET A 58 -6.18 31.82 -22.05
CA MET A 58 -6.33 32.12 -23.48
C MET A 58 -7.18 33.37 -23.70
N ARG A 59 -6.54 34.49 -24.07
CA ARG A 59 -7.23 35.75 -24.36
C ARG A 59 -7.77 35.76 -25.79
N ILE A 60 -9.09 35.58 -25.92
CA ILE A 60 -9.79 35.42 -27.21
C ILE A 60 -10.61 36.64 -27.64
N GLY A 61 -10.34 37.78 -26.99
CA GLY A 61 -11.16 38.98 -27.16
C GLY A 61 -10.44 40.26 -26.75
N TYR A 62 -11.17 41.37 -26.88
CA TYR A 62 -10.68 42.70 -26.55
C TYR A 62 -11.83 43.60 -26.08
N HIS A 63 -11.48 44.76 -25.54
CA HIS A 63 -12.46 45.76 -25.11
C HIS A 63 -12.72 46.77 -26.22
N ALA A 64 -14.00 47.05 -26.45
CA ALA A 64 -14.44 48.17 -27.25
C ALA A 64 -15.27 49.13 -26.39
N LYS A 65 -15.37 50.39 -26.81
CA LYS A 65 -16.34 51.33 -26.25
C LYS A 65 -17.58 51.34 -27.13
N TYR A 66 -18.70 50.86 -26.60
CA TYR A 66 -20.00 50.94 -27.25
C TYR A 66 -20.91 51.86 -26.46
N GLN A 67 -21.37 52.94 -27.07
CA GLN A 67 -22.22 53.97 -26.43
C GLN A 67 -21.66 54.52 -25.10
N GLY A 68 -20.34 54.62 -24.98
CA GLY A 68 -19.66 55.13 -23.77
C GLY A 68 -19.45 54.10 -22.67
N GLN A 69 -19.94 52.87 -22.83
CA GLN A 69 -19.67 51.73 -21.95
C GLN A 69 -18.53 50.89 -22.52
N ILE A 70 -17.68 50.35 -21.66
CA ILE A 70 -16.70 49.34 -22.05
C ILE A 70 -17.45 48.02 -22.23
N THR A 71 -17.22 47.34 -23.35
CA THR A 71 -17.80 46.03 -23.65
C THR A 71 -16.70 45.08 -24.12
N GLY A 72 -16.71 43.86 -23.60
CA GLY A 72 -15.89 42.78 -24.09
C GLY A 72 -16.42 42.26 -25.42
N ILE A 73 -15.52 42.03 -26.38
CA ILE A 73 -15.82 41.42 -27.67
C ILE A 73 -14.99 40.14 -27.77
N VAL A 74 -15.67 39.00 -27.91
CA VAL A 74 -15.03 37.73 -28.25
C VAL A 74 -15.02 37.56 -29.77
N ARG A 75 -13.89 37.11 -30.31
CA ARG A 75 -13.69 36.83 -31.74
C ARG A 75 -13.70 35.32 -31.94
N MET A 76 -14.64 34.80 -32.73
CA MET A 76 -14.77 33.34 -32.92
C MET A 76 -13.56 32.72 -33.62
N ASP A 77 -12.89 33.48 -34.49
CA ASP A 77 -11.62 33.06 -35.11
C ASP A 77 -10.47 32.99 -34.09
N TRP A 78 -10.40 33.93 -33.15
CA TRP A 78 -9.43 33.87 -32.05
C TRP A 78 -9.74 32.75 -31.07
N ALA A 79 -11.02 32.49 -30.80
CA ALA A 79 -11.45 31.35 -29.99
C ALA A 79 -11.06 30.02 -30.63
N ALA A 80 -11.29 29.86 -31.94
CA ALA A 80 -10.90 28.67 -32.69
C ALA A 80 -9.36 28.49 -32.74
N GLU A 81 -8.62 29.59 -32.91
CA GLU A 81 -7.15 29.57 -32.85
C GLU A 81 -6.63 29.18 -31.47
N ALA A 82 -7.22 29.71 -30.40
CA ALA A 82 -6.88 29.34 -29.04
C ALA A 82 -7.16 27.85 -28.74
N MET A 83 -8.32 27.34 -29.14
CA MET A 83 -8.64 25.92 -29.03
C MET A 83 -7.66 25.04 -29.82
N SER A 84 -7.28 25.47 -31.03
CA SER A 84 -6.29 24.77 -31.84
C SER A 84 -4.90 24.81 -31.23
N TYR A 85 -4.54 25.93 -30.59
CA TYR A 85 -3.29 26.07 -29.85
C TYR A 85 -3.23 25.08 -28.68
N VAL A 86 -4.32 24.94 -27.91
CA VAL A 86 -4.39 23.95 -26.81
C VAL A 86 -4.12 22.54 -27.33
N ALA A 87 -4.79 22.10 -28.41
CA ALA A 87 -4.55 20.79 -29.02
C ALA A 87 -3.09 20.61 -29.47
N ASP A 88 -2.52 21.64 -30.10
CA ASP A 88 -1.12 21.64 -30.52
C ASP A 88 -0.13 21.57 -29.35
N GLN A 89 -0.47 22.18 -28.19
CA GLN A 89 0.35 22.02 -26.99
C GLN A 89 0.28 20.59 -26.43
N ILE A 90 -0.88 19.95 -26.47
CA ILE A 90 -1.04 18.54 -26.09
C ILE A 90 -0.12 17.67 -26.96
N ASP A 91 -0.18 17.82 -28.28
CA ASP A 91 0.64 17.05 -29.23
C ASP A 91 2.15 17.29 -29.06
N ARG A 92 2.57 18.55 -28.88
CA ARG A 92 3.99 18.91 -28.86
C ARG A 92 4.66 18.66 -27.52
N HIS A 93 3.92 18.80 -26.43
CA HIS A 93 4.48 18.80 -25.08
C HIS A 93 3.99 17.64 -24.22
N ASN A 94 3.08 16.81 -24.75
CA ASN A 94 2.47 15.69 -24.01
C ASN A 94 1.92 16.17 -22.66
N ILE A 95 1.25 17.33 -22.67
CA ILE A 95 0.55 17.88 -21.52
C ILE A 95 -0.86 17.30 -21.48
N ASN A 96 -1.40 17.17 -20.28
CA ASN A 96 -2.78 16.80 -20.07
C ASN A 96 -3.66 18.05 -19.89
N VAL A 97 -4.83 18.08 -20.52
CA VAL A 97 -5.78 19.19 -20.42
C VAL A 97 -7.16 18.64 -20.09
N ALA A 98 -7.54 18.69 -18.82
CA ALA A 98 -8.78 18.09 -18.34
C ALA A 98 -10.04 18.68 -18.98
N ALA A 99 -10.05 20.01 -19.14
CA ALA A 99 -11.15 20.74 -19.73
C ALA A 99 -10.71 22.13 -20.22
N ILE A 100 -11.48 22.69 -21.15
CA ILE A 100 -11.53 24.12 -21.41
C ILE A 100 -12.84 24.72 -20.92
N ASN A 101 -12.80 25.91 -20.34
CA ASN A 101 -13.97 26.64 -19.88
C ASN A 101 -14.34 27.77 -20.85
N CYS A 102 -15.51 27.67 -21.48
CA CYS A 102 -16.06 28.63 -22.42
C CYS A 102 -17.20 29.45 -21.77
N SER A 103 -16.83 30.49 -21.03
CA SER A 103 -17.77 31.42 -20.38
C SER A 103 -18.14 32.61 -21.28
N TRP A 104 -18.58 32.37 -22.52
CA TRP A 104 -18.86 33.40 -23.54
C TRP A 104 -19.89 32.93 -24.59
N ASP A 105 -20.61 33.87 -25.22
CA ASP A 105 -21.58 33.56 -26.27
C ASP A 105 -20.91 33.19 -27.60
N SER A 106 -21.44 32.17 -28.27
CA SER A 106 -20.83 31.55 -29.44
C SER A 106 -21.67 31.57 -30.72
N SER A 107 -21.00 31.54 -31.87
CA SER A 107 -21.63 31.39 -33.19
C SER A 107 -20.76 30.51 -34.10
N ASN A 108 -21.37 29.81 -35.06
CA ASN A 108 -20.62 28.99 -36.03
C ASN A 108 -19.91 29.85 -37.08
N THR A 109 -18.88 30.56 -36.66
CA THR A 109 -18.02 31.38 -37.51
C THR A 109 -16.56 31.20 -37.08
N GLY A 110 -15.61 31.67 -37.88
CA GLY A 110 -14.19 31.66 -37.51
C GLY A 110 -13.53 30.28 -37.38
N GLY A 111 -14.22 29.19 -37.72
CA GLY A 111 -13.65 27.83 -37.65
C GLY A 111 -13.89 27.11 -36.32
N ILE A 112 -14.77 27.62 -35.47
CA ILE A 112 -15.00 27.06 -34.12
C ILE A 112 -15.47 25.60 -34.13
N ASP A 113 -16.27 25.17 -35.13
CA ASP A 113 -16.74 23.79 -35.30
C ASP A 113 -15.58 22.78 -35.35
N ALA A 114 -14.61 23.04 -36.25
CA ALA A 114 -13.44 22.19 -36.43
C ALA A 114 -12.52 22.21 -35.21
N ALA A 115 -12.40 23.36 -34.53
CA ALA A 115 -11.58 23.47 -33.33
C ALA A 115 -12.18 22.71 -32.13
N VAL A 116 -13.51 22.74 -31.98
CA VAL A 116 -14.25 21.94 -30.99
C VAL A 116 -14.06 20.46 -31.28
N ASP A 117 -14.29 20.00 -32.51
CA ASP A 117 -14.12 18.60 -32.88
C ASP A 117 -12.68 18.12 -32.64
N ASN A 118 -11.69 18.98 -32.89
CA ASN A 118 -10.30 18.68 -32.62
C ASN A 118 -10.05 18.46 -31.13
N LEU A 119 -10.53 19.33 -30.25
CA LEU A 119 -10.35 19.17 -28.80
C LEU A 119 -11.06 17.93 -28.24
N LEU A 120 -12.28 17.65 -28.70
CA LEU A 120 -13.00 16.43 -28.32
C LEU A 120 -12.25 15.17 -28.77
N ALA A 121 -11.57 15.21 -29.92
CA ALA A 121 -10.73 14.10 -30.37
C ALA A 121 -9.44 13.91 -29.54
N HIS A 122 -9.02 14.94 -28.79
CA HIS A 122 -7.94 14.89 -27.79
C HIS A 122 -8.47 14.60 -26.38
N ASP A 123 -9.74 14.20 -26.24
CA ASP A 123 -10.40 13.92 -24.96
C ASP A 123 -10.48 15.13 -24.00
N VAL A 124 -10.36 16.34 -24.54
CA VAL A 124 -10.50 17.57 -23.76
C VAL A 124 -11.98 17.91 -23.60
N MET A 125 -12.46 17.96 -22.37
CA MET A 125 -13.85 18.38 -22.10
C MET A 125 -14.04 19.85 -22.47
N ILE A 126 -15.20 20.18 -23.07
CA ILE A 126 -15.58 21.57 -23.35
C ILE A 126 -16.74 21.93 -22.44
N ILE A 127 -16.48 22.81 -21.47
CA ILE A 127 -17.46 23.21 -20.47
C ILE A 127 -17.91 24.63 -20.81
N HIS A 128 -19.17 24.78 -21.15
CA HIS A 128 -19.75 25.99 -21.69
C HIS A 128 -20.81 26.58 -20.76
N SER A 129 -20.79 27.90 -20.57
CA SER A 129 -21.83 28.58 -19.80
C SER A 129 -23.13 28.68 -20.60
N ALA A 130 -24.28 28.34 -20.01
CA ALA A 130 -25.56 28.35 -20.74
C ALA A 130 -25.97 29.75 -21.26
N GLY A 131 -25.45 30.84 -20.69
CA GLY A 131 -25.78 32.21 -21.07
C GLY A 131 -26.80 32.87 -20.14
N ASN A 132 -26.94 34.20 -20.26
CA ASN A 132 -27.51 35.05 -19.20
C ASN A 132 -28.75 35.84 -19.66
N ASN A 133 -29.59 35.27 -20.53
CA ASN A 133 -30.73 35.97 -21.14
C ASN A 133 -32.10 35.42 -20.72
N ASN A 134 -32.17 34.47 -19.80
CA ASN A 134 -33.37 33.71 -19.45
C ASN A 134 -34.06 33.13 -20.70
N SER A 135 -33.25 32.55 -21.59
CA SER A 135 -33.68 32.03 -22.88
C SER A 135 -33.71 30.50 -22.85
N ALA A 136 -34.69 29.94 -23.57
CA ALA A 136 -34.74 28.50 -23.86
C ALA A 136 -33.87 28.10 -25.07
N THR A 137 -33.32 29.07 -25.79
CA THR A 137 -32.60 28.88 -27.05
C THR A 137 -31.10 28.78 -26.77
N ALA A 138 -30.51 27.67 -27.18
CA ALA A 138 -29.07 27.49 -27.19
C ALA A 138 -28.40 28.41 -28.22
N ASP A 139 -27.20 28.89 -27.89
CA ASP A 139 -26.28 29.41 -28.87
C ASP A 139 -25.56 28.25 -29.58
N TYR A 140 -24.47 28.51 -30.30
CA TYR A 140 -23.84 27.48 -31.11
C TYR A 140 -23.19 26.35 -30.29
N LEU A 141 -22.33 26.66 -29.32
CA LEU A 141 -21.72 25.69 -28.42
C LEU A 141 -22.78 25.00 -27.56
N GLY A 142 -23.82 25.71 -27.12
CA GLY A 142 -24.96 25.14 -26.42
C GLY A 142 -25.70 24.05 -27.20
N ALA A 143 -25.66 24.09 -28.53
CA ALA A 143 -26.27 23.10 -29.40
C ALA A 143 -25.30 22.03 -29.91
N LYS A 144 -24.00 22.13 -29.60
CA LYS A 144 -22.95 21.27 -30.12
C LYS A 144 -22.83 20.00 -29.27
N ALA A 145 -22.95 18.83 -29.90
CA ALA A 145 -22.73 17.56 -29.22
C ALA A 145 -21.30 17.44 -28.69
N GLY A 146 -21.14 16.87 -27.49
CA GLY A 146 -19.86 16.75 -26.79
C GLY A 146 -19.48 17.97 -25.95
N VAL A 147 -20.22 19.08 -26.03
CA VAL A 147 -20.06 20.24 -25.16
C VAL A 147 -20.98 20.10 -23.95
N MET A 148 -20.42 20.24 -22.76
CA MET A 148 -21.15 20.25 -21.50
C MET A 148 -21.65 21.66 -21.17
N ASN A 149 -22.96 21.83 -20.99
CA ASN A 149 -23.62 23.11 -20.79
C ASN A 149 -24.08 23.31 -19.35
N VAL A 150 -23.68 24.44 -18.77
CA VAL A 150 -23.83 24.72 -17.34
C VAL A 150 -24.75 25.91 -17.09
N ALA A 151 -25.90 25.65 -16.48
CA ALA A 151 -26.81 26.68 -15.96
C ALA A 151 -26.36 27.21 -14.58
N ALA A 152 -26.94 28.33 -14.15
CA ALA A 152 -26.61 28.98 -12.89
C ALA A 152 -27.73 28.82 -11.84
N THR A 153 -27.35 28.50 -10.61
CA THR A 153 -28.21 28.56 -9.42
C THR A 153 -27.69 29.54 -8.38
N ASP A 154 -28.56 29.97 -7.49
CA ASP A 154 -28.23 30.72 -6.28
C ASP A 154 -27.91 29.79 -5.09
N VAL A 155 -27.61 30.41 -3.94
CA VAL A 155 -27.28 29.72 -2.68
C VAL A 155 -28.42 28.85 -2.13
N ASN A 156 -29.67 29.10 -2.54
CA ASN A 156 -30.84 28.31 -2.14
C ASN A 156 -31.14 27.18 -3.14
N GLY A 157 -30.28 26.99 -4.14
CA GLY A 157 -30.48 26.07 -5.24
C GLY A 157 -31.57 26.52 -6.22
N ALA A 158 -32.07 27.76 -6.13
CA ALA A 158 -33.00 28.29 -7.11
C ALA A 158 -32.24 28.65 -8.40
N GLY A 159 -32.85 28.40 -9.56
CA GLY A 159 -32.25 28.83 -10.82
C GLY A 159 -32.11 30.34 -10.88
N ALA A 160 -30.93 30.82 -11.26
CA ALA A 160 -30.71 32.26 -11.39
C ALA A 160 -31.69 32.84 -12.43
N GLY A 161 -32.29 33.98 -12.13
CA GLY A 161 -33.32 34.57 -12.98
C GLY A 161 -32.86 34.89 -14.40
N PHE A 162 -31.55 35.10 -14.59
CA PHE A 162 -30.91 35.33 -15.89
C PHE A 162 -30.49 34.03 -16.61
N SER A 163 -30.40 32.89 -15.92
CA SER A 163 -29.83 31.67 -16.52
C SER A 163 -30.68 31.22 -17.70
N ASN A 164 -30.03 30.97 -18.84
CA ASN A 164 -30.63 30.19 -19.91
C ASN A 164 -30.89 28.76 -19.43
N HIS A 165 -31.81 28.07 -20.10
CA HIS A 165 -32.36 26.80 -19.67
C HIS A 165 -32.85 25.97 -20.86
N GLY A 166 -33.03 24.66 -20.71
CA GLY A 166 -33.56 23.83 -21.80
C GLY A 166 -33.05 22.39 -21.74
N ALA A 167 -33.54 21.56 -22.65
CA ALA A 167 -33.12 20.15 -22.75
C ALA A 167 -31.66 19.95 -23.21
N TRP A 168 -31.01 21.03 -23.65
CA TRP A 168 -29.60 21.05 -24.06
C TRP A 168 -28.66 21.42 -22.90
N VAL A 169 -29.19 21.82 -21.74
CA VAL A 169 -28.40 22.06 -20.53
C VAL A 169 -28.18 20.71 -19.83
N ASP A 170 -26.92 20.40 -19.50
CA ASP A 170 -26.56 19.12 -18.90
C ASP A 170 -26.70 19.14 -17.38
N LEU A 171 -26.25 20.22 -16.73
CA LEU A 171 -26.35 20.43 -15.30
C LEU A 171 -26.25 21.92 -14.92
N ALA A 172 -26.38 22.22 -13.63
CA ALA A 172 -26.22 23.56 -13.08
C ALA A 172 -25.07 23.65 -12.08
N GLY A 173 -24.58 24.86 -11.83
CA GLY A 173 -23.61 25.15 -10.80
C GLY A 173 -23.89 26.48 -10.09
N PRO A 174 -23.19 26.75 -8.97
CA PRO A 174 -23.31 28.03 -8.27
C PRO A 174 -22.90 29.19 -9.17
N GLY A 175 -23.82 30.12 -9.44
CA GLY A 175 -23.59 31.23 -10.38
C GLY A 175 -24.15 32.58 -9.92
N VAL A 176 -24.56 32.71 -8.66
CA VAL A 176 -25.01 33.99 -8.07
C VAL A 176 -24.15 34.30 -6.86
N ASP A 177 -23.66 35.53 -6.78
CA ASP A 177 -22.79 36.04 -5.72
C ASP A 177 -21.60 35.10 -5.43
N VAL A 178 -20.92 34.68 -6.50
CA VAL A 178 -19.74 33.80 -6.42
C VAL A 178 -18.51 34.64 -6.14
N LEU A 179 -17.83 34.35 -5.03
CA LEU A 179 -16.58 35.00 -4.65
C LEU A 179 -15.40 34.33 -5.36
N SER A 180 -14.55 35.13 -6.01
CA SER A 180 -13.30 34.64 -6.62
C SER A 180 -12.25 35.74 -6.71
N THR A 181 -11.04 35.39 -7.15
CA THR A 181 -9.99 36.36 -7.51
C THR A 181 -10.47 37.30 -8.61
N TYR A 182 -9.95 38.52 -8.66
CA TYR A 182 -10.37 39.50 -9.66
C TYR A 182 -9.17 40.31 -10.10
N ALA A 183 -9.13 40.71 -11.37
CA ALA A 183 -8.18 41.72 -11.84
C ALA A 183 -8.93 43.04 -11.95
N GLU A 184 -8.54 44.05 -11.17
CA GLU A 184 -9.19 45.36 -11.19
C GLU A 184 -8.84 46.10 -12.50
N PRO A 185 -9.82 46.40 -13.37
CA PRO A 185 -9.55 47.03 -14.65
C PRO A 185 -8.89 48.40 -14.50
N GLY A 186 -7.72 48.54 -15.10
CA GLY A 186 -6.98 49.81 -15.12
C GLY A 186 -6.08 50.03 -13.90
N ASP A 187 -5.96 49.06 -12.99
CA ASP A 187 -4.88 49.07 -12.00
C ASP A 187 -3.54 48.68 -12.65
N PRO A 188 -2.53 49.55 -12.62
CA PRO A 188 -1.19 49.21 -13.10
C PRO A 188 -0.43 48.24 -12.17
N ASP A 189 -0.85 48.10 -10.91
CA ASP A 189 -0.20 47.22 -9.94
C ASP A 189 -0.86 45.84 -9.92
N LYS A 190 -0.17 44.88 -10.55
CA LYS A 190 -0.65 43.50 -10.70
C LYS A 190 -0.38 42.64 -9.46
N ASP A 191 0.34 43.15 -8.47
CA ASP A 191 0.55 42.47 -7.19
C ASP A 191 -0.62 42.68 -6.21
N ASN A 192 -1.60 43.52 -6.57
CA ASN A 192 -2.79 43.71 -5.76
C ASN A 192 -3.74 42.49 -5.83
N HIS A 193 -3.92 41.83 -4.69
CA HIS A 193 -4.79 40.66 -4.57
C HIS A 193 -6.27 41.05 -4.39
N TYR A 194 -6.97 41.34 -5.49
CA TYR A 194 -8.41 41.64 -5.47
C TYR A 194 -9.28 40.37 -5.45
N ILE A 195 -10.45 40.52 -4.83
CA ILE A 195 -11.54 39.54 -4.87
C ILE A 195 -12.85 40.26 -5.21
N ALA A 196 -13.76 39.58 -5.90
CA ALA A 196 -15.06 40.13 -6.26
C ALA A 196 -16.18 39.07 -6.18
N LEU A 197 -17.40 39.54 -5.87
CA LEU A 197 -18.64 38.77 -6.01
C LEU A 197 -19.23 39.04 -7.38
N LEU A 198 -19.28 38.03 -8.24
CA LEU A 198 -19.90 38.12 -9.56
C LEU A 198 -21.06 37.13 -9.71
N SER A 199 -21.99 37.45 -10.61
CA SER A 199 -23.13 36.61 -10.95
C SER A 199 -23.20 36.37 -12.45
N GLY A 200 -23.37 35.11 -12.85
CA GLY A 200 -23.48 34.68 -14.23
C GLY A 200 -23.36 33.17 -14.37
N THR A 201 -23.87 32.60 -15.46
CA THR A 201 -23.54 31.22 -15.88
C THR A 201 -22.03 31.06 -16.12
N SER A 202 -21.33 32.16 -16.40
CA SER A 202 -19.88 32.25 -16.44
C SER A 202 -19.18 31.92 -15.12
N MET A 203 -19.86 32.06 -13.98
CA MET A 203 -19.35 31.69 -12.65
C MET A 203 -19.77 30.26 -12.27
N ALA A 204 -20.83 29.73 -12.88
CA ALA A 204 -21.25 28.35 -12.69
C ALA A 204 -20.36 27.35 -13.45
N ALA A 205 -20.08 27.62 -14.73
CA ALA A 205 -19.20 26.79 -15.58
C ALA A 205 -17.83 26.45 -14.94
N PRO A 206 -17.07 27.38 -14.34
CA PRO A 206 -15.78 27.08 -13.75
C PRO A 206 -15.84 26.16 -12.53
N HIS A 207 -16.96 26.10 -11.79
CA HIS A 207 -17.11 25.09 -10.74
C HIS A 207 -17.07 23.67 -11.33
N VAL A 208 -17.72 23.48 -12.47
CA VAL A 208 -17.79 22.20 -13.18
C VAL A 208 -16.43 21.84 -13.79
N ALA A 209 -15.72 22.83 -14.34
CA ALA A 209 -14.35 22.64 -14.83
C ALA A 209 -13.38 22.23 -13.70
N GLY A 210 -13.54 22.82 -12.52
CA GLY A 210 -12.80 22.38 -11.34
C GLY A 210 -13.12 20.94 -10.93
N VAL A 211 -14.40 20.53 -10.96
CA VAL A 211 -14.77 19.14 -10.64
C VAL A 211 -14.24 18.16 -11.68
N ALA A 212 -14.25 18.50 -12.97
CA ALA A 212 -13.64 17.68 -14.01
C ALA A 212 -12.14 17.45 -13.75
N ALA A 213 -11.41 18.51 -13.38
CA ALA A 213 -9.99 18.40 -13.01
C ALA A 213 -9.78 17.57 -11.73
N LEU A 214 -10.67 17.67 -10.74
CA LEU A 214 -10.61 16.84 -9.54
C LEU A 214 -10.79 15.36 -9.88
N LEU A 215 -11.80 14.99 -10.67
CA LEU A 215 -12.04 13.60 -11.08
C LEU A 215 -10.80 13.00 -11.74
N GLU A 216 -10.20 13.74 -12.66
CA GLU A 216 -9.02 13.28 -13.39
C GLU A 216 -7.75 13.21 -12.52
N SER A 217 -7.65 14.05 -11.49
CA SER A 217 -6.55 13.95 -10.52
C SER A 217 -6.64 12.68 -9.66
N PHE A 218 -7.84 12.15 -9.44
CA PHE A 218 -8.07 10.89 -8.72
C PHE A 218 -7.93 9.67 -9.63
N ASP A 219 -8.38 9.77 -10.88
CA ASP A 219 -8.22 8.73 -11.89
C ASP A 219 -7.85 9.34 -13.26
N PRO A 220 -6.55 9.39 -13.59
CA PRO A 220 -6.07 9.95 -14.85
C PRO A 220 -6.49 9.17 -16.10
N ASN A 221 -7.13 8.00 -15.95
CA ASN A 221 -7.61 7.21 -17.08
C ASN A 221 -9.07 7.49 -17.44
N LEU A 222 -9.77 8.32 -16.64
CA LEU A 222 -11.15 8.71 -16.95
C LEU A 222 -11.21 9.56 -18.21
N SER A 223 -11.93 9.07 -19.20
CA SER A 223 -12.21 9.83 -20.42
C SER A 223 -13.15 11.01 -20.16
N GLY A 224 -13.14 12.00 -21.06
CA GLY A 224 -14.09 13.11 -21.10
C GLY A 224 -15.56 12.67 -20.95
N PRO A 225 -16.04 11.69 -21.74
CA PRO A 225 -17.38 11.13 -21.59
C PRO A 225 -17.64 10.47 -20.23
N GLU A 226 -16.69 9.74 -19.66
CA GLU A 226 -16.86 9.12 -18.32
C GLU A 226 -16.95 10.19 -17.23
N LYS A 227 -16.11 11.23 -17.28
CA LYS A 227 -16.19 12.39 -16.38
C LYS A 227 -17.56 13.08 -16.49
N LEU A 228 -18.08 13.25 -17.70
CA LEU A 228 -19.42 13.80 -17.94
C LEU A 228 -20.51 12.95 -17.27
N ASP A 229 -20.51 11.65 -17.54
CA ASP A 229 -21.50 10.72 -17.00
C ASP A 229 -21.47 10.70 -15.47
N ILE A 230 -20.28 10.69 -14.85
CA ILE A 230 -20.14 10.81 -13.40
C ILE A 230 -20.80 12.10 -12.91
N MET A 231 -20.37 13.26 -13.41
CA MET A 231 -20.85 14.55 -12.93
C MET A 231 -22.36 14.73 -13.05
N VAL A 232 -22.97 14.29 -14.15
CA VAL A 232 -24.42 14.38 -14.40
C VAL A 232 -25.21 13.46 -13.46
N ASN A 233 -24.73 12.23 -13.24
CA ASN A 233 -25.43 11.23 -12.43
C ASN A 233 -25.27 11.44 -10.91
N THR A 234 -24.33 12.27 -10.48
CA THR A 234 -24.05 12.52 -9.06
C THR A 234 -24.48 13.89 -8.55
N THR A 235 -25.24 14.64 -9.35
CA THR A 235 -25.75 15.96 -9.00
C THR A 235 -26.70 15.96 -7.78
N THR A 236 -26.91 17.13 -7.17
CA THR A 236 -27.96 17.34 -6.17
C THR A 236 -29.16 18.07 -6.78
N PRO A 237 -30.39 17.90 -6.25
CA PRO A 237 -31.55 18.60 -6.79
C PRO A 237 -31.45 20.13 -6.72
N TYR A 238 -31.98 20.82 -7.72
CA TYR A 238 -32.23 22.27 -7.71
C TYR A 238 -33.71 22.59 -7.46
N ASN A 239 -34.03 23.85 -7.17
CA ASN A 239 -35.38 24.36 -6.92
C ASN A 239 -35.83 25.36 -8.00
N ASP A 240 -36.15 24.87 -9.18
CA ASP A 240 -36.68 25.67 -10.28
C ASP A 240 -37.64 24.83 -11.13
N SER A 241 -38.59 25.49 -11.79
CA SER A 241 -39.51 24.86 -12.73
C SER A 241 -38.93 24.71 -14.15
N ARG A 242 -37.90 25.51 -14.47
CA ARG A 242 -37.16 25.45 -15.73
C ARG A 242 -36.25 24.23 -15.73
N ASN A 243 -35.88 23.77 -16.93
CA ASN A 243 -34.91 22.68 -17.10
C ASN A 243 -33.49 23.25 -17.01
N LEU A 244 -32.79 22.98 -15.90
CA LEU A 244 -31.41 23.39 -15.67
C LEU A 244 -30.45 22.19 -15.72
N GLY A 245 -30.85 21.12 -16.43
CA GLY A 245 -30.11 19.87 -16.52
C GLY A 245 -30.44 18.89 -15.38
N ALA A 246 -29.52 17.98 -15.09
CA ALA A 246 -29.73 16.88 -14.15
C ALA A 246 -29.80 17.32 -12.67
N GLY A 247 -29.14 18.42 -12.33
CA GLY A 247 -29.02 18.89 -10.96
C GLY A 247 -27.88 19.90 -10.80
N ILE A 248 -27.59 20.29 -9.58
CA ILE A 248 -26.43 21.10 -9.20
C ILE A 248 -25.21 20.18 -9.06
N ILE A 249 -24.08 20.56 -9.67
CA ILE A 249 -22.82 19.82 -9.55
C ILE A 249 -22.46 19.57 -8.08
N ASN A 250 -22.04 18.34 -7.77
CA ASN A 250 -21.62 17.94 -6.42
C ASN A 250 -20.29 17.19 -6.49
N ALA A 251 -19.21 17.87 -6.12
CA ALA A 251 -17.85 17.33 -6.16
C ALA A 251 -17.67 16.09 -5.28
N TYR A 252 -18.27 16.07 -4.09
CA TYR A 252 -18.15 14.95 -3.16
C TYR A 252 -18.79 13.69 -3.75
N ASN A 253 -20.03 13.78 -4.21
CA ASN A 253 -20.72 12.64 -4.81
C ASN A 253 -20.02 12.15 -6.08
N ALA A 254 -19.49 13.08 -6.89
CA ALA A 254 -18.74 12.76 -8.12
C ALA A 254 -17.49 11.94 -7.80
N LEU A 255 -16.69 12.38 -6.81
CA LEU A 255 -15.49 11.64 -6.37
C LEU A 255 -15.84 10.28 -5.76
N GLN A 256 -16.91 10.19 -4.97
CA GLN A 256 -17.35 8.91 -4.40
C GLN A 256 -17.82 7.90 -5.46
N ALA A 257 -18.27 8.36 -6.63
CA ALA A 257 -18.69 7.49 -7.72
C ALA A 257 -17.51 6.82 -8.45
N ILE A 258 -16.29 7.36 -8.32
CA ILE A 258 -15.08 6.70 -8.80
C ILE A 258 -14.81 5.40 -8.00
N GLY A 259 -15.11 5.42 -6.69
CA GLY A 259 -14.88 4.28 -5.79
C GLY A 259 -13.40 4.06 -5.44
N PRO A 260 -13.14 3.06 -4.57
CA PRO A 260 -11.78 2.65 -4.20
C PRO A 260 -10.99 2.13 -5.42
N PRO A 261 -9.66 1.92 -5.30
CA PRO A 261 -8.89 1.29 -6.35
C PRO A 261 -9.40 -0.13 -6.63
N GLU A 262 -9.11 -0.63 -7.83
CA GLU A 262 -9.38 -2.02 -8.18
C GLU A 262 -8.62 -2.98 -7.26
N SER A 263 -9.16 -4.19 -7.08
CA SER A 263 -8.49 -5.21 -6.28
C SER A 263 -7.13 -5.62 -6.88
N PRO A 264 -6.10 -5.84 -6.06
CA PRO A 264 -4.82 -6.39 -6.52
C PRO A 264 -5.03 -7.73 -7.22
N THR A 265 -4.15 -8.06 -8.16
CA THR A 265 -4.25 -9.31 -8.92
C THR A 265 -2.95 -10.11 -8.84
N ASN A 266 -3.04 -11.40 -9.22
CA ASN A 266 -1.90 -12.32 -9.24
C ASN A 266 -1.17 -12.38 -7.89
N VAL A 267 -1.95 -12.45 -6.81
CA VAL A 267 -1.41 -12.78 -5.48
C VAL A 267 -0.71 -14.13 -5.58
N ASN A 268 0.53 -14.17 -5.09
CA ASN A 268 1.40 -15.34 -5.06
C ASN A 268 2.01 -15.46 -3.67
N ALA A 269 1.82 -16.63 -3.04
CA ALA A 269 2.31 -16.96 -1.72
C ALA A 269 3.32 -18.10 -1.83
N GLU A 270 4.56 -17.86 -1.44
CA GLU A 270 5.64 -18.84 -1.49
C GLU A 270 6.27 -19.07 -0.12
N PRO A 271 6.61 -20.32 0.25
CA PRO A 271 7.41 -20.58 1.44
C PRO A 271 8.72 -19.79 1.39
N HIS A 272 9.07 -19.07 2.45
CA HIS A 272 10.32 -18.32 2.53
C HIS A 272 11.46 -19.17 3.11
N THR A 273 12.65 -18.59 3.28
CA THR A 273 13.83 -19.31 3.79
C THR A 273 13.71 -19.71 5.26
N GLN A 274 12.98 -18.93 6.06
CA GLN A 274 12.70 -19.27 7.45
C GLN A 274 11.40 -20.07 7.57
N CYS A 275 11.31 -20.82 8.66
CA CYS A 275 10.32 -21.86 8.83
C CYS A 275 8.92 -21.38 9.20
N ASP A 276 8.85 -20.15 9.64
CA ASP A 276 7.72 -19.38 10.13
C ASP A 276 7.43 -18.18 9.20
N GLU A 277 7.97 -18.21 7.97
CA GLU A 277 7.86 -17.14 7.01
C GLU A 277 7.24 -17.56 5.67
N VAL A 278 6.43 -16.67 5.11
CA VAL A 278 5.91 -16.74 3.73
C VAL A 278 6.22 -15.43 3.03
N LEU A 279 6.72 -15.50 1.79
CA LEU A 279 6.83 -14.34 0.91
C LEU A 279 5.50 -14.20 0.16
N LEU A 280 4.82 -13.07 0.37
CA LEU A 280 3.61 -12.71 -0.34
C LEU A 280 3.92 -11.61 -1.35
N SER A 281 3.44 -11.76 -2.59
CA SER A 281 3.63 -10.78 -3.66
C SER A 281 2.38 -10.65 -4.53
N TRP A 282 2.20 -9.51 -5.21
CA TRP A 282 1.04 -9.23 -6.07
C TRP A 282 1.36 -8.22 -7.19
N ILE A 283 0.46 -8.10 -8.16
CA ILE A 283 0.47 -7.00 -9.15
C ILE A 283 -0.27 -5.81 -8.56
N ALA A 284 0.39 -4.64 -8.59
CA ALA A 284 -0.15 -3.38 -8.09
C ALA A 284 -1.47 -2.99 -8.77
N SER A 285 -2.37 -2.39 -7.99
CA SER A 285 -3.57 -1.76 -8.50
C SER A 285 -3.27 -0.31 -8.90
N ALA A 286 -3.84 0.14 -10.01
CA ALA A 286 -3.81 1.56 -10.34
C ALA A 286 -4.47 2.36 -9.20
N ARG A 287 -3.92 3.54 -8.91
CA ARG A 287 -4.39 4.49 -7.87
C ARG A 287 -4.23 4.04 -6.42
N ALA A 288 -3.72 2.83 -6.15
CA ALA A 288 -3.48 2.41 -4.78
C ALA A 288 -2.46 3.33 -4.08
N ALA A 289 -2.83 3.84 -2.90
CA ALA A 289 -1.92 4.54 -2.00
C ALA A 289 -1.20 3.57 -1.05
N GLY A 290 -1.70 2.33 -0.95
CA GLY A 290 -1.10 1.24 -0.19
C GLY A 290 -1.97 0.00 -0.19
N TYR A 291 -1.53 -1.02 0.55
CA TYR A 291 -2.17 -2.33 0.57
C TYR A 291 -2.35 -2.83 2.01
N ARG A 292 -3.37 -3.67 2.19
CA ARG A 292 -3.54 -4.46 3.42
C ARG A 292 -3.48 -5.94 3.09
N ILE A 293 -2.82 -6.69 3.95
CA ILE A 293 -2.72 -8.14 3.80
C ILE A 293 -3.69 -8.85 4.70
N TYR A 294 -4.26 -9.95 4.22
CA TYR A 294 -5.22 -10.76 4.97
C TYR A 294 -4.83 -12.22 4.83
N TYR A 295 -4.87 -12.95 5.93
CA TYR A 295 -4.60 -14.38 5.90
C TYR A 295 -5.32 -15.14 7.00
N GLN A 296 -5.48 -16.44 6.78
CA GLN A 296 -6.04 -17.36 7.76
C GLN A 296 -5.53 -18.80 7.55
N GLU A 297 -5.58 -19.57 8.63
CA GLU A 297 -5.14 -20.96 8.65
C GLU A 297 -6.18 -21.90 8.01
N ASN A 298 -5.69 -22.86 7.23
CA ASN A 298 -6.34 -24.10 6.79
C ASN A 298 -7.63 -23.98 5.96
N THR A 299 -8.22 -22.78 5.84
CA THR A 299 -9.47 -22.55 5.11
C THR A 299 -9.27 -21.45 4.06
N PRO A 300 -9.71 -21.63 2.81
CA PRO A 300 -9.75 -20.55 1.83
C PRO A 300 -10.99 -19.66 2.05
N GLY A 301 -10.86 -18.37 1.74
CA GLY A 301 -11.96 -17.43 1.59
C GLY A 301 -12.36 -16.67 2.86
N PRO A 302 -13.06 -15.54 2.71
CA PRO A 302 -13.48 -14.73 3.84
C PRO A 302 -14.47 -15.48 4.76
N PRO A 303 -14.60 -15.06 6.04
CA PRO A 303 -13.92 -13.92 6.64
C PRO A 303 -12.49 -14.26 7.08
N PHE A 304 -11.50 -13.51 6.59
CA PHE A 304 -10.15 -13.56 7.14
C PHE A 304 -10.17 -13.02 8.58
N ASP A 305 -9.55 -13.74 9.51
CA ASP A 305 -9.51 -13.35 10.92
C ASP A 305 -8.43 -12.26 11.13
N PRO A 306 -8.80 -11.01 11.46
CA PRO A 306 -7.83 -9.92 11.65
C PRO A 306 -7.00 -10.09 12.94
N CYS A 307 -7.38 -11.02 13.82
CA CYS A 307 -6.64 -11.31 15.05
C CYS A 307 -5.60 -12.42 14.87
N GLN A 308 -5.43 -12.94 13.64
CA GLN A 308 -4.42 -13.94 13.34
C GLN A 308 -3.01 -13.39 13.64
N PRO A 309 -2.21 -14.11 14.45
CA PRO A 309 -0.85 -13.71 14.78
C PRO A 309 0.07 -13.77 13.54
N GLY A 310 1.09 -12.92 13.54
CA GLY A 310 2.07 -12.78 12.44
C GLY A 310 2.51 -11.34 12.29
N ASN A 311 3.64 -11.11 11.62
CA ASN A 311 4.08 -9.77 11.23
C ASN A 311 4.33 -9.70 9.72
N PRO A 312 3.55 -8.92 8.96
CA PRO A 312 2.40 -8.13 9.40
C PRO A 312 1.23 -9.05 9.82
N ALA A 313 0.38 -8.59 10.75
CA ALA A 313 -0.82 -9.31 11.15
C ALA A 313 -1.91 -9.25 10.06
N SER A 314 -2.92 -10.10 10.12
CA SER A 314 -4.05 -10.04 9.18
C SER A 314 -4.83 -8.72 9.32
N GLY A 315 -5.14 -8.08 8.19
CA GLY A 315 -5.66 -6.72 8.08
C GLY A 315 -4.62 -5.61 8.26
N ALA A 316 -3.34 -5.94 8.43
CA ALA A 316 -2.29 -4.94 8.61
C ALA A 316 -2.00 -4.19 7.31
N ASP A 317 -1.82 -2.89 7.47
CA ASP A 317 -1.35 -1.97 6.43
C ASP A 317 0.15 -2.17 6.21
N VAL A 318 0.53 -2.46 4.97
CA VAL A 318 1.92 -2.68 4.54
C VAL A 318 2.46 -1.52 3.68
N GLY A 319 1.67 -0.45 3.50
CA GLY A 319 2.00 0.70 2.67
C GLY A 319 2.04 0.39 1.18
N ASP A 320 2.69 1.26 0.42
CA ASP A 320 2.84 1.14 -1.04
C ASP A 320 4.00 0.20 -1.41
N VAL A 321 3.76 -1.09 -1.23
CA VAL A 321 4.66 -2.18 -1.63
C VAL A 321 3.90 -3.19 -2.48
N THR A 322 4.62 -4.07 -3.19
CA THR A 322 4.03 -5.17 -3.98
C THR A 322 4.50 -6.54 -3.50
N GLU A 323 5.29 -6.56 -2.44
CA GLU A 323 5.80 -7.76 -1.79
C GLU A 323 6.02 -7.51 -0.30
N VAL A 324 5.80 -8.55 0.52
CA VAL A 324 6.06 -8.52 1.96
C VAL A 324 6.39 -9.91 2.46
N ILE A 325 7.31 -10.00 3.43
CA ILE A 325 7.55 -11.24 4.19
C ILE A 325 6.64 -11.23 5.40
N ILE A 326 5.82 -12.27 5.53
CA ILE A 326 4.95 -12.50 6.67
C ILE A 326 5.65 -13.49 7.59
N SER A 327 6.04 -13.06 8.78
CA SER A 327 6.75 -13.85 9.80
C SER A 327 5.84 -14.28 10.96
N ASP A 328 6.41 -15.03 11.90
CA ASP A 328 5.74 -15.54 13.11
C ASP A 328 4.54 -16.46 12.81
N LEU A 329 4.55 -17.09 11.63
CA LEU A 329 3.55 -18.07 11.22
C LEU A 329 3.87 -19.45 11.81
N ILE A 330 2.84 -20.30 11.96
CA ILE A 330 3.03 -21.64 12.48
C ILE A 330 3.62 -22.55 11.38
N PRO A 331 4.82 -23.14 11.57
CA PRO A 331 5.40 -24.05 10.60
C PRO A 331 4.48 -25.24 10.27
N GLN A 332 4.58 -25.76 9.05
CA GLN A 332 3.73 -26.84 8.51
C GLN A 332 2.22 -26.51 8.44
N THR A 333 1.80 -25.29 8.75
CA THR A 333 0.42 -24.84 8.59
C THR A 333 0.21 -24.27 7.20
N THR A 334 -0.94 -24.58 6.59
CA THR A 334 -1.34 -23.96 5.32
C THR A 334 -2.04 -22.64 5.61
N TYR A 335 -1.55 -21.55 5.05
CA TYR A 335 -2.19 -20.24 5.12
C TYR A 335 -2.73 -19.87 3.74
N TYR A 336 -3.92 -19.26 3.73
CA TYR A 336 -4.53 -18.67 2.54
C TYR A 336 -4.43 -17.16 2.66
N PHE A 337 -3.98 -16.50 1.61
CA PHE A 337 -3.70 -15.08 1.59
C PHE A 337 -4.60 -14.35 0.59
N ALA A 338 -4.97 -13.12 0.95
CA ALA A 338 -5.55 -12.14 0.06
C ALA A 338 -4.97 -10.76 0.37
N VAL A 339 -5.07 -9.85 -0.59
CA VAL A 339 -4.59 -8.48 -0.49
C VAL A 339 -5.72 -7.55 -0.92
N THR A 340 -5.87 -6.42 -0.25
CA THR A 340 -6.70 -5.30 -0.72
C THR A 340 -5.81 -4.12 -1.04
N ALA A 341 -6.25 -3.27 -1.96
CA ALA A 341 -5.66 -1.96 -2.22
C ALA A 341 -6.52 -0.89 -1.53
N TYR A 342 -5.92 0.22 -1.10
CA TYR A 342 -6.69 1.35 -0.59
C TYR A 342 -6.14 2.69 -1.08
N ASP A 343 -7.01 3.69 -1.13
CA ASP A 343 -6.70 5.09 -1.38
C ASP A 343 -7.54 6.00 -0.46
N ALA A 344 -7.64 7.29 -0.79
CA ALA A 344 -8.46 8.24 -0.04
C ALA A 344 -9.98 8.05 -0.20
N LEU A 345 -10.43 7.30 -1.21
CA LEU A 345 -11.84 7.00 -1.50
C LEU A 345 -12.31 5.70 -0.85
N GLY A 346 -11.38 4.80 -0.49
CA GLY A 346 -11.69 3.65 0.33
C GLY A 346 -10.73 2.48 0.12
N GLU A 347 -11.23 1.29 0.44
CA GLU A 347 -10.52 0.02 0.30
C GLU A 347 -11.25 -0.86 -0.71
N SER A 348 -10.48 -1.56 -1.55
CA SER A 348 -10.99 -2.44 -2.59
C SER A 348 -11.62 -3.71 -2.01
N ASP A 349 -12.30 -4.48 -2.86
CA ASP A 349 -12.58 -5.89 -2.56
C ASP A 349 -11.27 -6.69 -2.43
N TYR A 350 -11.35 -7.90 -1.87
CA TYR A 350 -10.22 -8.82 -1.82
C TYR A 350 -9.75 -9.23 -3.22
N SER A 351 -8.44 -9.36 -3.38
CA SER A 351 -7.80 -9.99 -4.54
C SER A 351 -8.25 -11.45 -4.76
N ASN A 352 -7.72 -12.06 -5.84
CA ASN A 352 -7.63 -13.52 -5.88
C ASN A 352 -6.83 -14.04 -4.67
N GLN A 353 -7.08 -15.29 -4.30
CA GLN A 353 -6.36 -15.94 -3.21
C GLN A 353 -5.25 -16.82 -3.74
N ASP A 354 -4.22 -16.97 -2.93
CA ASP A 354 -3.22 -18.03 -3.06
C ASP A 354 -2.90 -18.62 -1.69
N SER A 355 -2.21 -19.76 -1.66
CA SER A 355 -1.85 -20.42 -0.41
C SER A 355 -0.42 -20.96 -0.40
N ALA A 356 0.18 -20.89 0.78
CA ALA A 356 1.48 -21.48 1.04
C ALA A 356 1.41 -22.35 2.29
N VAL A 357 2.13 -23.47 2.25
CA VAL A 357 2.48 -24.21 3.47
C VAL A 357 3.74 -23.58 4.02
N CYS A 358 3.66 -23.05 5.24
CA CYS A 358 4.83 -22.50 5.91
C CYS A 358 5.86 -23.64 6.08
N ALA A 359 6.99 -23.53 5.34
CA ALA A 359 8.07 -24.51 5.13
C ALA A 359 7.81 -25.99 5.50
N SER A 360 7.87 -26.87 4.49
CA SER A 360 7.52 -28.30 4.61
C SER A 360 8.59 -29.22 5.24
N ASN A 361 9.73 -28.70 5.70
CA ASN A 361 10.84 -29.50 6.26
C ASN A 361 11.52 -28.85 7.48
N CYS A 362 10.74 -28.14 8.29
CA CYS A 362 11.27 -27.46 9.47
C CYS A 362 11.82 -28.42 10.51
N LYS A 363 12.92 -28.02 11.13
CA LYS A 363 13.60 -28.79 12.16
C LYS A 363 13.85 -27.91 13.38
N VAL A 364 13.79 -28.53 14.54
CA VAL A 364 14.12 -27.93 15.84
C VAL A 364 15.30 -28.67 16.44
N ILE A 365 16.13 -27.96 17.20
CA ILE A 365 17.38 -28.49 17.76
C ILE A 365 17.12 -28.97 19.19
N ILE A 366 17.61 -30.18 19.49
CA ILE A 366 17.75 -30.70 20.85
C ILE A 366 19.23 -30.70 21.20
N SER A 367 19.60 -30.05 22.31
CA SER A 367 20.99 -29.90 22.72
C SER A 367 21.18 -29.94 24.24
N GLY A 368 22.37 -30.39 24.65
CA GLY A 368 22.75 -30.48 26.05
C GLY A 368 24.18 -30.99 26.22
N TYR A 369 24.50 -31.34 27.46
CA TYR A 369 25.80 -31.88 27.85
C TYR A 369 25.64 -33.28 28.43
N ILE A 370 26.59 -34.16 28.09
CA ILE A 370 26.77 -35.47 28.70
C ILE A 370 28.07 -35.45 29.48
N GLN A 371 27.95 -35.43 30.80
CA GLN A 371 29.08 -35.22 31.70
C GLN A 371 29.13 -36.27 32.81
N THR A 372 30.29 -36.47 33.41
CA THR A 372 30.42 -37.24 34.65
C THR A 372 29.83 -36.45 35.82
N ILE A 373 29.65 -37.10 36.98
CA ILE A 373 29.20 -36.42 38.21
C ILE A 373 30.14 -35.28 38.65
N SER A 374 31.41 -35.36 38.24
CA SER A 374 32.43 -34.35 38.51
C SER A 374 32.48 -33.23 37.47
N GLY A 375 31.58 -33.23 36.47
CA GLY A 375 31.46 -32.18 35.45
C GLY A 375 32.43 -32.32 34.27
N PHE A 376 33.11 -33.47 34.11
CA PHE A 376 33.95 -33.72 32.94
C PHE A 376 33.10 -34.14 31.74
N GLY A 377 33.39 -33.55 30.58
CA GLY A 377 32.75 -33.90 29.30
C GLY A 377 33.06 -35.33 28.87
N ILE A 378 32.04 -36.04 28.37
CA ILE A 378 32.22 -37.40 27.86
C ILE A 378 32.14 -37.33 26.33
N GLU A 379 33.28 -37.47 25.65
CA GLU A 379 33.36 -37.43 24.18
C GLU A 379 32.76 -38.68 23.51
N ALA A 380 32.29 -38.54 22.27
CA ALA A 380 31.88 -39.64 21.41
C ALA A 380 30.75 -40.53 21.98
N VAL A 381 29.90 -39.97 22.85
CA VAL A 381 28.63 -40.57 23.24
C VAL A 381 27.65 -40.39 22.08
N LYS A 382 27.04 -41.48 21.63
CA LYS A 382 26.03 -41.43 20.58
C LYS A 382 24.70 -41.00 21.17
N VAL A 383 24.13 -39.93 20.62
CA VAL A 383 22.80 -39.42 20.96
C VAL A 383 21.89 -39.60 19.75
N ASN A 384 20.77 -40.30 19.92
CA ASN A 384 19.83 -40.56 18.82
C ASN A 384 18.40 -40.19 19.22
N ALA A 385 17.76 -39.38 18.39
CA ALA A 385 16.32 -39.16 18.44
C ALA A 385 15.58 -40.17 17.57
N ASN A 386 14.49 -40.75 18.07
CA ASN A 386 13.65 -41.65 17.30
C ASN A 386 12.69 -40.90 16.33
N LYS A 387 11.81 -41.63 15.64
CA LYS A 387 10.69 -41.07 14.84
C LYS A 387 11.12 -40.00 13.82
N GLY A 388 12.20 -40.25 13.08
CA GLY A 388 12.72 -39.32 12.07
C GLY A 388 13.62 -38.20 12.63
N GLY A 389 13.88 -38.20 13.94
CA GLY A 389 14.91 -37.38 14.55
C GLY A 389 16.33 -37.81 14.12
N GLY A 390 17.26 -36.86 14.19
CA GLY A 390 18.65 -37.03 13.84
C GLY A 390 19.47 -37.72 14.93
N SER A 391 20.77 -37.77 14.70
CA SER A 391 21.75 -38.33 15.62
C SER A 391 23.01 -37.49 15.66
N ALA A 392 23.69 -37.49 16.79
CA ALA A 392 24.95 -36.79 16.99
C ALA A 392 25.92 -37.59 17.86
N LEU A 393 27.19 -37.18 17.82
CA LEU A 393 28.20 -37.59 18.79
C LEU A 393 28.55 -36.38 19.65
N THR A 394 28.79 -36.61 20.94
CA THR A 394 29.30 -35.54 21.81
C THR A 394 30.72 -35.14 21.44
N ASP A 395 31.02 -33.85 21.58
CA ASP A 395 32.37 -33.29 21.45
C ASP A 395 33.22 -33.58 22.71
N PRO A 396 34.51 -33.18 22.76
CA PRO A 396 35.36 -33.37 23.94
C PRO A 396 34.86 -32.74 25.24
N ASN A 397 33.98 -31.74 25.17
CA ASN A 397 33.37 -31.11 26.34
C ASN A 397 32.06 -31.80 26.75
N GLY A 398 31.66 -32.87 26.04
CA GLY A 398 30.42 -33.58 26.25
C GLY A 398 29.20 -32.91 25.60
N TYR A 399 29.38 -31.84 24.80
CA TYR A 399 28.27 -31.15 24.17
C TYR A 399 27.73 -31.93 22.98
N TYR A 400 26.41 -32.00 22.85
CA TYR A 400 25.75 -32.52 21.64
C TYR A 400 24.66 -31.57 21.16
N GLN A 401 24.39 -31.62 19.86
CA GLN A 401 23.19 -31.07 19.24
C GLN A 401 22.72 -32.02 18.14
N LEU A 402 21.40 -32.24 18.05
CA LEU A 402 20.77 -32.98 16.97
C LEU A 402 19.49 -32.28 16.54
N GLU A 403 19.07 -32.52 15.30
CA GLU A 403 17.84 -31.96 14.76
C GLU A 403 16.70 -32.98 14.86
N VAL A 404 15.49 -32.53 15.18
CA VAL A 404 14.25 -33.31 15.04
C VAL A 404 13.25 -32.53 14.18
N PRO A 405 12.31 -33.18 13.49
CA PRO A 405 11.25 -32.46 12.76
C PRO A 405 10.48 -31.50 13.67
N TRP A 406 10.05 -30.35 13.15
CA TRP A 406 9.12 -29.48 13.86
C TRP A 406 7.80 -30.24 14.11
N GLY A 407 7.26 -30.16 15.33
CA GLY A 407 6.10 -30.94 15.75
C GLY A 407 6.44 -32.41 16.08
N TRP A 408 7.72 -32.74 16.27
CA TRP A 408 8.15 -34.08 16.68
C TRP A 408 7.44 -34.49 17.98
N THR A 409 6.59 -35.51 17.92
CA THR A 409 5.62 -35.85 18.98
C THR A 409 5.91 -37.20 19.63
N ASP A 410 5.81 -37.23 20.96
CA ASP A 410 6.06 -38.40 21.81
C ASP A 410 7.42 -39.01 21.49
N GLY A 411 8.41 -38.13 21.30
CA GLY A 411 9.76 -38.47 20.88
C GLY A 411 10.59 -38.99 22.05
N THR A 412 11.63 -39.75 21.72
CA THR A 412 12.61 -40.22 22.70
C THR A 412 14.01 -39.94 22.19
N VAL A 413 14.81 -39.29 23.03
CA VAL A 413 16.27 -39.16 22.81
C VAL A 413 16.97 -40.18 23.69
N THR A 414 17.75 -41.05 23.06
CA THR A 414 18.51 -42.10 23.73
C THR A 414 20.00 -41.80 23.63
N VAL A 415 20.73 -42.15 24.68
CA VAL A 415 22.18 -42.02 24.74
C VAL A 415 22.82 -43.40 24.89
N GLY A 416 23.95 -43.59 24.25
CA GLY A 416 24.63 -44.88 24.27
C GLY A 416 26.11 -44.76 23.94
N ARG A 417 26.92 -45.43 24.75
CA ARG A 417 28.35 -45.65 24.53
C ARG A 417 28.72 -46.96 25.21
N ASP A 418 29.54 -47.77 24.56
CA ASP A 418 29.97 -49.06 25.10
C ASP A 418 30.64 -48.86 26.45
N ARG A 419 30.25 -49.69 27.45
CA ARG A 419 30.75 -49.62 28.83
C ARG A 419 30.43 -48.30 29.55
N TRP A 420 29.34 -47.61 29.18
CA TRP A 420 28.82 -46.47 29.94
C TRP A 420 27.35 -46.66 30.28
N MET A 421 26.98 -46.29 31.49
CA MET A 421 25.60 -46.13 31.93
C MET A 421 25.28 -44.64 31.99
N PHE A 422 24.06 -44.26 31.60
CA PHE A 422 23.61 -42.87 31.63
C PHE A 422 22.37 -42.73 32.49
N ASP A 423 22.29 -41.63 33.23
CA ASP A 423 21.17 -41.26 34.08
C ASP A 423 20.70 -39.84 33.73
N PRO A 424 19.47 -39.66 33.21
CA PRO A 424 18.58 -40.74 32.78
C PRO A 424 19.19 -41.50 31.57
N ASN A 425 18.75 -42.71 31.26
CA ASN A 425 19.26 -43.43 30.06
C ASN A 425 18.57 -42.98 28.76
N HIS A 426 17.50 -42.17 28.87
CA HIS A 426 16.81 -41.51 27.78
C HIS A 426 16.04 -40.28 28.32
N LEU A 427 15.72 -39.33 27.43
CA LEU A 427 14.78 -38.26 27.70
C LEU A 427 13.52 -38.47 26.84
N GLU A 428 12.35 -38.33 27.46
CA GLU A 428 11.06 -38.38 26.79
C GLU A 428 10.52 -36.98 26.55
N TYR A 429 9.89 -36.79 25.40
CA TYR A 429 9.23 -35.55 24.99
C TYR A 429 7.74 -35.85 24.79
N PRO A 430 6.93 -35.90 25.88
CA PRO A 430 5.50 -36.22 25.83
C PRO A 430 4.72 -35.01 25.32
N GLY A 431 4.82 -34.76 24.03
CA GLY A 431 4.21 -33.61 23.37
C GLY A 431 4.92 -33.24 22.08
N MET A 432 4.37 -32.27 21.36
CA MET A 432 5.00 -31.71 20.17
C MET A 432 6.20 -30.84 20.57
N VAL A 433 7.37 -31.14 20.02
CA VAL A 433 8.54 -30.25 20.10
C VAL A 433 8.46 -29.24 18.96
N THR A 434 8.14 -27.99 19.30
CA THR A 434 7.94 -26.89 18.34
C THR A 434 9.00 -25.79 18.45
N GLU A 435 9.89 -25.89 19.45
CA GLU A 435 10.98 -24.96 19.69
C GLU A 435 12.26 -25.71 20.12
N ASN A 436 13.41 -25.03 20.03
CA ASN A 436 14.69 -25.59 20.42
C ASN A 436 14.71 -25.97 21.90
N GLN A 437 15.10 -27.22 22.17
CA GLN A 437 15.24 -27.74 23.54
C GLN A 437 16.72 -27.69 23.93
N THR A 438 17.04 -26.85 24.91
CA THR A 438 18.41 -26.72 25.45
C THR A 438 18.50 -27.33 26.84
N ALA A 439 19.72 -27.48 27.36
CA ALA A 439 19.99 -28.07 28.68
C ALA A 439 19.45 -29.50 28.86
N GLN A 440 19.39 -30.27 27.78
CA GLN A 440 18.92 -31.66 27.76
C GLN A 440 20.07 -32.59 28.18
N ASN A 441 20.39 -32.56 29.47
CA ASN A 441 21.65 -33.11 29.97
C ASN A 441 21.52 -34.57 30.44
N TYR A 442 22.65 -35.27 30.41
CA TYR A 442 22.79 -36.64 30.90
C TYR A 442 23.99 -36.74 31.83
N ILE A 443 23.89 -37.57 32.86
CA ILE A 443 25.04 -37.94 33.69
C ILE A 443 25.54 -39.32 33.25
N GLY A 444 26.76 -39.39 32.73
CA GLY A 444 27.41 -40.65 32.36
C GLY A 444 28.27 -41.21 33.49
N ARG A 445 28.26 -42.53 33.64
CA ARG A 445 29.13 -43.32 34.53
C ARG A 445 29.73 -44.45 33.72
N ALA A 446 31.05 -44.52 33.60
CA ALA A 446 31.71 -45.66 32.98
C ALA A 446 31.43 -46.92 33.80
N SER A 447 31.11 -48.04 33.17
CA SER A 447 30.84 -49.31 33.83
C SER A 447 32.09 -49.81 34.55
N ALA A 448 32.00 -49.95 35.87
CA ALA A 448 33.03 -50.56 36.71
C ALA A 448 32.95 -52.10 36.75
N ASP A 449 31.96 -52.69 36.08
CA ASP A 449 31.85 -54.14 35.85
C ASP A 449 32.77 -54.49 34.66
N PHE A 450 33.99 -54.93 34.98
CA PHE A 450 35.06 -55.22 34.05
C PHE A 450 35.05 -56.66 33.56
N ASP A 451 34.47 -57.59 34.33
CA ASP A 451 34.34 -58.99 33.92
C ASP A 451 33.00 -59.32 33.25
N ALA A 452 32.10 -58.34 33.18
CA ALA A 452 30.80 -58.35 32.52
C ALA A 452 29.83 -59.40 33.06
N ASP A 453 29.94 -59.72 34.35
CA ASP A 453 29.03 -60.64 35.03
C ASP A 453 27.71 -59.98 35.49
N GLY A 454 27.61 -58.65 35.36
CA GLY A 454 26.47 -57.82 35.70
C GLY A 454 26.53 -57.21 37.10
N ASP A 455 27.59 -57.49 37.87
CA ASP A 455 27.69 -57.15 39.28
C ASP A 455 29.04 -56.49 39.61
N VAL A 456 29.06 -55.16 39.83
CA VAL A 456 30.29 -54.50 40.32
C VAL A 456 30.67 -55.05 41.70
N ASP A 457 31.75 -55.82 41.79
CA ASP A 457 32.12 -56.56 42.99
C ASP A 457 33.65 -56.66 43.20
N ILE A 458 34.08 -57.56 44.09
CA ILE A 458 35.49 -57.68 44.47
C ILE A 458 36.36 -58.26 43.34
N VAL A 459 35.77 -58.97 42.39
CA VAL A 459 36.43 -59.47 41.18
C VAL A 459 36.77 -58.30 40.27
N ASP A 460 35.88 -57.33 40.12
CA ASP A 460 36.18 -56.09 39.39
C ASP A 460 37.23 -55.25 40.09
N LEU A 461 37.19 -55.17 41.43
CA LEU A 461 38.23 -54.48 42.19
C LEU A 461 39.60 -55.15 41.97
N ALA A 462 39.65 -56.48 41.90
CA ALA A 462 40.87 -57.22 41.58
C ALA A 462 41.32 -56.96 40.14
N PHE A 463 40.38 -56.81 39.20
CA PHE A 463 40.66 -56.43 37.81
C PHE A 463 41.24 -55.01 37.74
N PHE A 464 40.62 -54.05 38.41
CA PHE A 464 41.06 -52.66 38.54
C PHE A 464 42.45 -52.53 39.18
N HIS A 465 42.66 -53.19 40.31
CA HIS A 465 43.94 -53.18 41.04
C HIS A 465 45.11 -53.68 40.19
N ARG A 466 44.86 -54.58 39.22
CA ARG A 466 45.88 -55.10 38.31
C ARG A 466 46.48 -54.02 37.41
N TYR A 467 45.75 -52.94 37.14
CA TYR A 467 46.15 -51.88 36.22
C TYR A 467 46.33 -50.52 36.91
N TRP A 468 45.97 -50.37 38.19
CA TRP A 468 46.13 -49.15 39.01
C TRP A 468 47.52 -48.47 38.89
N LEU A 469 48.59 -49.25 38.74
CA LEU A 469 49.96 -48.71 38.67
C LEU A 469 50.44 -48.45 37.24
N GLN A 470 49.59 -48.59 36.22
CA GLN A 470 49.93 -48.26 34.84
C GLN A 470 49.65 -46.79 34.55
N SER A 471 50.73 -46.01 34.50
CA SER A 471 50.72 -44.56 34.26
C SER A 471 50.45 -44.15 32.80
N ASP A 472 50.38 -45.13 31.92
CA ASP A 472 50.31 -45.00 30.47
C ASP A 472 49.67 -46.27 29.89
N CYS A 473 48.37 -46.23 29.59
CA CYS A 473 47.64 -47.33 28.98
C CYS A 473 48.05 -47.56 27.50
N ILE A 474 49.30 -47.96 27.27
CA ILE A 474 49.90 -48.13 25.94
C ILE A 474 49.24 -49.30 25.16
N SER A 475 48.65 -50.28 25.86
CA SER A 475 47.99 -51.43 25.23
C SER A 475 46.46 -51.37 25.32
N LYS A 476 45.81 -51.30 24.16
CA LYS A 476 44.36 -51.14 23.92
C LYS A 476 43.40 -52.18 24.51
N ASN A 477 43.89 -53.15 25.28
CA ASN A 477 43.10 -54.31 25.69
C ASN A 477 42.44 -54.10 27.05
N ASN A 478 43.22 -54.10 28.15
CA ASN A 478 42.63 -54.18 29.50
C ASN A 478 42.92 -52.94 30.38
N CYS A 479 43.95 -52.15 30.08
CA CYS A 479 44.22 -50.90 30.81
C CYS A 479 43.18 -49.83 30.44
N ASP A 480 42.88 -49.67 29.15
CA ASP A 480 41.76 -48.88 28.61
C ASP A 480 40.38 -49.35 29.14
N GLN A 481 40.32 -50.54 29.75
CA GLN A 481 39.10 -50.99 30.39
C GLN A 481 38.89 -50.38 31.76
N THR A 482 39.97 -50.19 32.50
CA THR A 482 39.97 -49.70 33.89
C THR A 482 40.26 -48.21 34.00
N ASP A 483 40.64 -47.56 32.91
CA ASP A 483 40.66 -46.10 32.76
C ASP A 483 39.23 -45.60 32.51
N LEU A 484 38.52 -45.32 33.60
CA LEU A 484 37.11 -44.96 33.65
C LEU A 484 36.89 -43.47 33.29
N ASP A 485 37.89 -42.62 33.48
CA ASP A 485 37.84 -41.19 33.14
C ASP A 485 38.46 -40.83 31.78
N LEU A 486 39.05 -41.82 31.08
CA LEU A 486 39.67 -41.71 29.76
C LEU A 486 40.89 -40.79 29.73
N SER A 487 41.59 -40.64 30.86
CA SER A 487 42.82 -39.85 30.98
C SER A 487 44.06 -40.52 30.38
N ASN A 488 43.92 -41.75 29.86
CA ASN A 488 44.98 -42.68 29.44
C ASN A 488 45.87 -43.14 30.59
N LYS A 489 45.36 -43.07 31.83
CA LYS A 489 45.99 -43.51 33.06
C LYS A 489 44.93 -44.18 33.91
N VAL A 490 45.34 -45.13 34.73
CA VAL A 490 44.49 -45.61 35.83
C VAL A 490 45.01 -44.92 37.08
N ASP A 491 44.23 -44.02 37.67
CA ASP A 491 44.62 -43.27 38.84
C ASP A 491 43.54 -43.21 39.93
N MET A 492 43.70 -42.29 40.88
CA MET A 492 42.79 -42.18 42.02
C MET A 492 41.40 -41.66 41.63
N ILE A 493 41.28 -40.98 40.48
CA ILE A 493 40.01 -40.52 39.91
C ILE A 493 39.23 -41.73 39.41
N ASP A 494 39.88 -42.62 38.65
CA ASP A 494 39.28 -43.89 38.22
C ASP A 494 38.82 -44.73 39.40
N PHE A 495 39.60 -44.77 40.48
CA PHE A 495 39.15 -45.47 41.68
C PHE A 495 37.96 -44.80 42.35
N GLY A 496 37.90 -43.46 42.34
CA GLY A 496 36.72 -42.73 42.80
C GLY A 496 35.48 -43.16 42.01
N LEU A 497 35.59 -43.22 40.67
CA LEU A 497 34.51 -43.64 39.77
C LEU A 497 34.14 -45.12 39.94
N PHE A 498 35.11 -45.99 40.20
CA PHE A 498 34.91 -47.39 40.55
C PHE A 498 34.18 -47.53 41.89
N ALA A 499 34.69 -46.86 42.93
CA ALA A 499 34.14 -46.93 44.28
C ALA A 499 32.71 -46.39 44.35
N GLU A 500 32.38 -45.36 43.57
CA GLU A 500 31.01 -44.86 43.44
C GLU A 500 30.00 -45.91 42.98
N GLN A 501 30.44 -46.89 42.18
CA GLN A 501 29.60 -47.98 41.69
C GLN A 501 29.61 -49.18 42.64
N TYR A 502 30.79 -49.52 43.16
CA TYR A 502 30.95 -50.58 44.16
C TYR A 502 30.14 -50.33 45.43
N LEU A 503 29.99 -49.06 45.86
CA LEU A 503 29.29 -48.68 47.09
C LEU A 503 27.77 -48.45 46.93
N LYS A 504 27.22 -48.53 45.71
CA LYS A 504 25.78 -48.33 45.46
C LYS A 504 24.92 -49.60 45.55
N LYS A 505 25.53 -50.75 45.89
CA LYS A 505 24.85 -52.01 46.22
C LYS A 505 24.43 -52.08 47.69
#